data_AF-A0A1Y4H7S3-F1
#
_entry.id   AF-A0A1Y4H7S3-F1
#
_cell.length_a   1.000
_cell.length_b   1.000
_cell.length_c   1.000
_cell.angle_alpha   90.00
_cell.angle_beta   90.00
_cell.angle_gamma   90.00
#
_symmetry.space_group_name_H-M   'P 1'
#
loop_
_entity.id
_entity.type
_entity.pdbx_description
1 polymer ?
#
loop_
_entity_poly.entity_id
_entity_poly.type
_entity_poly.pdbx_seq_one_letter_code
_entity_poly.pdbx_strand_id
1 'polypeptide(L)'
;MALQKKKIMPPPWLAHREIERYSIGWRMGYGEDYIYRFGDWLDTLSLDERTEYRTLFPEPVTWKGWWDDEDRVEVLAHGDFWMDAWQPEGRPKYTRQWLQQEFTAGRKREFCLFWGHQPAPEGSMTKSCLSQWWMEDFWSIADTYLCMEQYMMAGKAALFSDQEIRKEILACSDPKQIKALGRKVRGFDQKVWDRFKYAIVLNGNWCKFSQNRDLREFLLSTGDSVLVEASPYDNIWGIRLAASSPEAQDPMKWRRQNLLGFALMEVRDELRRVTQNEMLCDWNAV
;
A
#
# COMPACT_ATOMS: atom_id res chain seq x y z
N MET A 1 -6.84 -25.39 19.11
CA MET A 1 -7.08 -24.85 17.76
C MET A 1 -7.72 -25.96 16.94
N ALA A 2 -8.89 -25.73 16.35
CA ALA A 2 -9.57 -26.74 15.52
C ALA A 2 -8.73 -27.10 14.27
N LEU A 3 -7.96 -26.15 13.75
CA LEU A 3 -7.08 -26.31 12.59
C LEU A 3 -5.71 -26.97 12.90
N GLN A 4 -5.40 -27.32 14.15
CA GLN A 4 -4.05 -27.70 14.59
C GLN A 4 -3.43 -28.91 13.85
N LYS A 5 -4.27 -29.78 13.26
CA LYS A 5 -3.83 -30.98 12.51
C LYS A 5 -3.97 -30.85 11.00
N LYS A 6 -4.43 -29.70 10.49
CA LYS A 6 -4.67 -29.48 9.07
C LYS A 6 -3.44 -28.86 8.42
N LYS A 7 -3.21 -29.22 7.15
CA LYS A 7 -2.35 -28.44 6.27
C LYS A 7 -3.15 -27.21 5.83
N ILE A 8 -2.81 -26.06 6.38
CA ILE A 8 -3.55 -24.82 6.18
C ILE A 8 -3.15 -24.22 4.85
N MET A 9 -4.07 -24.13 3.88
CA MET A 9 -3.78 -23.38 2.65
C MET A 9 -3.78 -21.88 2.96
N PRO A 10 -2.83 -21.09 2.42
CA PRO A 10 -2.90 -19.65 2.55
C PRO A 10 -4.18 -19.12 1.89
N PRO A 11 -4.73 -17.99 2.34
CA PRO A 11 -5.84 -17.35 1.64
C PRO A 11 -5.35 -16.76 0.30
N PRO A 12 -6.23 -16.55 -0.68
CA PRO A 12 -5.85 -16.09 -2.02
C PRO A 12 -4.98 -14.82 -2.03
N TRP A 13 -5.27 -13.83 -1.17
CA TRP A 13 -4.51 -12.58 -1.06
C TRP A 13 -3.13 -12.72 -0.42
N LEU A 14 -2.80 -13.85 0.22
CA LEU A 14 -1.45 -14.15 0.69
C LEU A 14 -0.69 -15.03 -0.32
N ALA A 15 -1.39 -15.94 -0.98
CA ALA A 15 -0.82 -16.85 -1.98
C ALA A 15 -0.39 -16.15 -3.27
N HIS A 16 -1.26 -15.29 -3.81
CA HIS A 16 -1.02 -14.50 -5.01
C HIS A 16 -1.32 -13.03 -4.73
N ARG A 17 -0.34 -12.35 -4.13
CA ARG A 17 -0.47 -10.96 -3.64
C ARG A 17 -0.62 -9.94 -4.78
N GLU A 18 -0.18 -10.34 -5.95
CA GLU A 18 -0.27 -9.62 -7.21
C GLU A 18 -1.64 -9.79 -7.88
N ILE A 19 -2.39 -10.88 -7.64
CA ILE A 19 -3.69 -11.07 -8.27
C ILE A 19 -4.78 -10.41 -7.42
N GLU A 20 -5.21 -9.21 -7.82
CA GLU A 20 -6.31 -8.48 -7.18
C GLU A 20 -7.63 -9.29 -7.17
N ARG A 21 -8.52 -9.06 -6.19
CA ARG A 21 -9.75 -9.85 -5.94
C ARG A 21 -10.59 -10.14 -7.19
N TYR A 22 -10.77 -9.12 -8.03
CA TYR A 22 -11.61 -9.20 -9.24
C TYR A 22 -10.81 -9.36 -10.54
N SER A 23 -9.50 -9.60 -10.44
CA SER A 23 -8.67 -9.85 -11.60
C SER A 23 -9.15 -11.08 -12.36
N ILE A 24 -9.12 -10.99 -13.69
CA ILE A 24 -9.37 -12.13 -14.57
C ILE A 24 -8.34 -13.26 -14.35
N GLY A 25 -7.20 -12.96 -13.70
CA GLY A 25 -6.18 -13.94 -13.34
C GLY A 25 -6.68 -15.11 -12.47
N TRP A 26 -7.77 -14.91 -11.72
CA TRP A 26 -8.44 -15.98 -10.96
C TRP A 26 -9.33 -16.90 -11.80
N ARG A 27 -9.66 -16.52 -13.04
CA ARG A 27 -10.60 -17.26 -13.92
C ARG A 27 -9.98 -17.72 -15.24
N MET A 28 -8.93 -17.05 -15.70
CA MET A 28 -8.27 -17.29 -16.99
C MET A 28 -6.76 -17.11 -16.89
N GLY A 29 -6.20 -17.14 -15.68
CA GLY A 29 -4.77 -16.94 -15.43
C GLY A 29 -4.20 -18.04 -14.53
N TYR A 30 -2.94 -17.87 -14.12
CA TYR A 30 -2.23 -18.88 -13.31
C TYR A 30 -2.79 -19.03 -11.88
N GLY A 31 -3.62 -18.09 -11.41
CA GLY A 31 -4.31 -18.20 -10.11
C GLY A 31 -5.55 -19.10 -10.15
N GLU A 32 -6.04 -19.50 -11.33
CA GLU A 32 -7.26 -20.29 -11.48
C GLU A 32 -7.16 -21.67 -10.80
N ASP A 33 -6.08 -22.42 -11.06
CA ASP A 33 -5.86 -23.71 -10.41
C ASP A 33 -5.83 -23.58 -8.88
N TYR A 34 -5.19 -22.51 -8.38
CA TYR A 34 -5.08 -22.25 -6.96
C TYR A 34 -6.44 -21.99 -6.31
N ILE A 35 -7.28 -21.13 -6.91
CA ILE A 35 -8.57 -20.76 -6.30
C ILE A 35 -9.53 -21.96 -6.25
N TYR A 36 -9.49 -22.87 -7.23
CA TYR A 36 -10.25 -24.11 -7.20
C TYR A 36 -9.77 -25.05 -6.08
N ARG A 37 -8.46 -25.33 -6.02
CA ARG A 37 -7.89 -26.17 -4.96
C ARG A 37 -8.15 -25.59 -3.56
N PHE A 38 -8.06 -24.27 -3.44
CA PHE A 38 -8.38 -23.56 -2.20
C PHE A 38 -9.85 -23.74 -1.81
N GLY A 39 -10.77 -23.60 -2.77
CA GLY A 39 -12.20 -23.84 -2.56
C GLY A 39 -12.49 -25.27 -2.11
N ASP A 40 -11.96 -26.27 -2.83
CA ASP A 40 -12.10 -27.69 -2.48
C ASP A 40 -11.58 -27.98 -1.07
N TRP A 41 -10.42 -27.42 -0.71
CA TRP A 41 -9.85 -27.56 0.63
C TRP A 41 -10.72 -26.91 1.70
N LEU A 42 -11.19 -25.67 1.47
CA LEU A 42 -12.08 -24.95 2.37
C LEU A 42 -13.37 -25.74 2.58
N ASP A 43 -13.83 -26.45 1.55
CA ASP A 43 -15.02 -27.29 1.63
C ASP A 43 -14.86 -28.53 2.51
N THR A 44 -13.63 -28.98 2.73
CA THR A 44 -13.33 -30.06 3.69
C THR A 44 -13.38 -29.63 5.16
N LEU A 45 -13.46 -28.33 5.44
CA LEU A 45 -13.46 -27.79 6.80
C LEU A 45 -14.88 -27.74 7.39
N SER A 46 -14.98 -28.12 8.66
CA SER A 46 -16.16 -27.92 9.49
C SER A 46 -16.44 -26.43 9.75
N LEU A 47 -17.63 -26.09 10.22
CA LEU A 47 -18.01 -24.71 10.51
C LEU A 47 -17.09 -24.04 11.54
N ASP A 48 -16.67 -24.78 12.58
CA ASP A 48 -15.75 -24.28 13.61
C ASP A 48 -14.36 -24.02 13.03
N GLU A 49 -13.86 -24.93 12.17
CA GLU A 49 -12.58 -24.76 11.47
C GLU A 49 -12.61 -23.58 10.51
N ARG A 50 -13.70 -23.39 9.75
CA ARG A 50 -13.86 -22.21 8.86
C ARG A 50 -13.90 -20.91 9.67
N THR A 51 -14.58 -20.90 10.82
CA THR A 51 -14.65 -19.73 11.71
C THR A 51 -13.28 -19.38 12.28
N GLU A 52 -12.54 -20.38 12.74
CA GLU A 52 -11.15 -20.21 13.18
C GLU A 52 -10.26 -19.72 12.03
N TYR A 53 -10.40 -20.28 10.83
CA TYR A 53 -9.64 -19.86 9.65
C TYR A 53 -9.85 -18.39 9.32
N ARG A 54 -11.11 -17.93 9.26
CA ARG A 54 -11.47 -16.52 9.03
C ARG A 54 -10.87 -15.59 10.10
N THR A 55 -10.73 -16.07 11.34
CA THR A 55 -10.13 -15.31 12.45
C THR A 55 -8.61 -15.21 12.31
N LEU A 56 -7.95 -16.30 11.92
CA LEU A 56 -6.49 -16.34 11.72
C LEU A 56 -6.07 -15.56 10.47
N PHE A 57 -6.88 -15.57 9.43
CA PHE A 57 -6.61 -14.96 8.14
C PHE A 57 -7.70 -13.95 7.79
N PRO A 58 -7.67 -12.77 8.43
CA PRO A 58 -8.69 -11.78 8.19
C PRO A 58 -8.49 -11.14 6.81
N GLU A 59 -9.59 -10.78 6.14
CA GLU A 59 -9.56 -10.17 4.80
C GLU A 59 -8.77 -8.86 4.83
N PRO A 60 -7.89 -8.58 3.86
CA PRO A 60 -7.35 -7.24 3.69
C PRO A 60 -8.47 -6.26 3.28
N VAL A 61 -8.23 -4.96 3.47
CA VAL A 61 -9.18 -3.88 3.14
C VAL A 61 -9.68 -4.00 1.71
N THR A 62 -8.80 -4.32 0.75
CA THR A 62 -9.14 -4.47 -0.68
C THR A 62 -9.91 -5.76 -1.02
N TRP A 63 -10.13 -6.64 -0.03
CA TRP A 63 -10.88 -7.89 -0.17
C TRP A 63 -12.10 -7.96 0.75
N LYS A 64 -12.47 -6.84 1.38
CA LYS A 64 -13.53 -6.81 2.40
C LYS A 64 -14.86 -7.34 1.86
N GLY A 65 -15.42 -8.32 2.57
CA GLY A 65 -16.67 -9.00 2.22
C GLY A 65 -16.49 -10.22 1.30
N TRP A 66 -15.26 -10.60 0.95
CA TRP A 66 -14.98 -11.81 0.16
C TRP A 66 -15.59 -13.08 0.74
N TRP A 67 -15.54 -13.26 2.05
CA TRP A 67 -16.08 -14.43 2.75
C TRP A 67 -17.59 -14.57 2.66
N ASP A 68 -18.29 -13.46 2.42
CA ASP A 68 -19.75 -13.38 2.39
C ASP A 68 -20.25 -13.13 0.95
N ASP A 69 -19.37 -13.17 -0.04
CA ASP A 69 -19.65 -12.82 -1.45
C ASP A 69 -20.27 -11.41 -1.62
N GLU A 70 -19.83 -10.48 -0.78
CA GLU A 70 -20.26 -9.08 -0.82
C GLU A 70 -19.08 -8.16 -1.16
N ASP A 71 -19.35 -7.07 -1.88
CA ASP A 71 -18.38 -5.97 -2.00
C ASP A 71 -18.71 -4.90 -0.97
N ARG A 72 -17.89 -4.87 0.10
CA ARG A 72 -18.04 -3.93 1.22
C ARG A 72 -16.92 -2.89 1.25
N VAL A 73 -16.10 -2.83 0.20
CA VAL A 73 -15.05 -1.82 0.06
C VAL A 73 -15.71 -0.50 -0.30
N GLU A 74 -15.41 0.55 0.46
CA GLU A 74 -15.83 1.89 0.07
C GLU A 74 -14.96 2.35 -1.10
N VAL A 75 -15.56 3.01 -2.10
CA VAL A 75 -14.86 3.41 -3.31
C VAL A 75 -15.03 4.90 -3.55
N LEU A 76 -13.93 5.59 -3.81
CA LEU A 76 -13.95 6.94 -4.37
C LEU A 76 -14.19 6.85 -5.88
N ALA A 77 -15.17 7.58 -6.40
CA ALA A 77 -15.46 7.62 -7.83
C ALA A 77 -15.41 9.05 -8.41
N HIS A 78 -14.85 9.18 -9.61
CA HIS A 78 -14.84 10.41 -10.40
C HIS A 78 -14.85 10.07 -11.90
N GLY A 79 -15.99 10.27 -12.56
CA GLY A 79 -16.20 9.74 -13.92
C GLY A 79 -16.05 8.22 -13.92
N ASP A 80 -15.23 7.71 -14.84
CA ASP A 80 -14.92 6.28 -14.96
C ASP A 80 -13.73 5.85 -14.08
N PHE A 81 -13.18 6.74 -13.26
CA PHE A 81 -12.09 6.41 -12.34
C PHE A 81 -12.64 6.03 -10.97
N TRP A 82 -12.18 4.89 -10.45
CA TRP A 82 -12.46 4.45 -9.09
C TRP A 82 -11.17 4.10 -8.33
N MET A 83 -11.22 4.24 -7.00
CA MET A 83 -10.12 3.88 -6.11
C MET A 83 -10.65 3.45 -4.75
N ASP A 84 -10.13 2.35 -4.21
CA ASP A 84 -10.52 1.84 -2.91
C ASP A 84 -10.20 2.85 -1.79
N ALA A 85 -11.20 3.14 -0.96
CA ALA A 85 -11.10 3.99 0.21
C ALA A 85 -10.94 3.11 1.45
N TRP A 86 -9.76 3.17 2.07
CA TRP A 86 -9.47 2.37 3.26
C TRP A 86 -10.14 2.90 4.53
N GLN A 87 -10.49 4.18 4.51
CA GLN A 87 -11.23 4.88 5.56
C GLN A 87 -12.37 5.66 4.90
N PRO A 88 -13.40 6.06 5.66
CA PRO A 88 -14.50 6.86 5.14
C PRO A 88 -14.02 8.10 4.37
N GLU A 89 -14.59 8.28 3.18
CA GLU A 89 -14.26 9.33 2.21
C GLU A 89 -12.80 9.34 1.74
N GLY A 90 -12.05 8.24 1.93
CA GLY A 90 -10.64 8.12 1.55
C GLY A 90 -9.68 8.98 2.38
N ARG A 91 -10.11 9.38 3.58
CA ARG A 91 -9.30 10.21 4.49
C ARG A 91 -8.17 9.39 5.12
N PRO A 92 -7.03 9.98 5.47
CA PRO A 92 -5.99 9.29 6.23
C PRO A 92 -6.48 8.87 7.63
N LYS A 93 -6.18 7.64 8.05
CA LYS A 93 -6.26 7.19 9.44
C LYS A 93 -5.30 7.97 10.32
N TYR A 94 -4.08 8.23 9.83
CA TYR A 94 -3.06 9.02 10.53
C TYR A 94 -2.92 10.41 9.93
N THR A 95 -2.89 11.42 10.79
CA THR A 95 -2.73 12.82 10.38
C THR A 95 -1.71 13.54 11.25
N ARG A 96 -1.20 14.67 10.77
CA ARG A 96 -0.35 15.54 11.59
C ARG A 96 -1.09 16.01 12.84
N GLN A 97 -2.38 16.34 12.72
CA GLN A 97 -3.19 16.76 13.86
C GLN A 97 -3.27 15.68 14.94
N TRP A 98 -3.51 14.43 14.54
CA TRP A 98 -3.46 13.29 15.45
C TRP A 98 -2.10 13.20 16.15
N LEU A 99 -1.01 13.27 15.39
CA LEU A 99 0.35 13.18 15.96
C LEU A 99 0.66 14.32 16.92
N GLN A 100 0.19 15.54 16.64
CA GLN A 100 0.33 16.69 17.53
C GLN A 100 -0.44 16.50 18.85
N GLN A 101 -1.63 15.88 18.79
CA GLN A 101 -2.40 15.53 19.98
C GLN A 101 -1.71 14.45 20.81
N GLU A 102 -1.17 13.40 20.18
CA GLU A 102 -0.33 12.39 20.84
C GLU A 102 0.85 13.04 21.56
N PHE A 103 1.55 13.93 20.86
CA PHE A 103 2.73 14.64 21.36
C PHE A 103 2.40 15.55 22.56
N THR A 104 1.32 16.33 22.47
CA THR A 104 0.86 17.21 23.55
C THR A 104 0.36 16.41 24.76
N ALA A 105 -0.20 15.21 24.53
CA ALA A 105 -0.59 14.28 25.58
C ALA A 105 0.62 13.55 26.22
N GLY A 106 1.86 13.87 25.83
CA GLY A 106 3.07 13.29 26.40
C GLY A 106 3.33 11.84 25.95
N ARG A 107 2.61 11.33 24.94
CA ARG A 107 2.84 9.99 24.39
C ARG A 107 4.10 10.01 23.54
N LYS A 108 5.16 9.36 24.04
CA LYS A 108 6.43 9.23 23.31
C LYS A 108 6.25 8.30 22.10
N ARG A 109 6.72 8.74 20.95
CA ARG A 109 6.75 7.97 19.69
C ARG A 109 8.15 8.08 19.10
N GLU A 110 8.71 6.95 18.69
CA GLU A 110 9.96 6.91 17.94
C GLU A 110 9.71 7.35 16.49
N PHE A 111 10.64 8.13 15.91
CA PHE A 111 10.51 8.62 14.53
C PHE A 111 11.52 7.92 13.62
N CYS A 112 11.00 7.31 12.55
CA CYS A 112 11.79 6.83 11.43
C CYS A 112 11.80 7.91 10.34
N LEU A 113 12.74 8.85 10.46
CA LEU A 113 12.99 9.84 9.42
C LEU A 113 13.66 9.18 8.21
N PHE A 114 13.11 9.36 7.02
CA PHE A 114 13.66 8.84 5.77
C PHE A 114 13.64 9.91 4.68
N TRP A 115 14.64 9.86 3.80
CA TRP A 115 14.76 10.70 2.62
C TRP A 115 15.78 10.09 1.66
N GLY A 116 15.62 10.37 0.36
CA GLY A 116 16.41 9.72 -0.70
C GLY A 116 15.85 8.35 -1.07
N HIS A 117 16.42 7.74 -2.11
CA HIS A 117 15.87 6.52 -2.74
C HIS A 117 16.95 5.55 -3.20
N GLN A 118 18.22 5.82 -2.88
CA GLN A 118 19.34 4.96 -3.27
C GLN A 118 19.60 3.94 -2.16
N PRO A 119 20.01 2.70 -2.52
CA PRO A 119 20.52 1.75 -1.54
C PRO A 119 21.80 2.30 -0.89
N ALA A 120 22.26 1.63 0.17
CA ALA A 120 23.60 1.90 0.69
C ALA A 120 24.66 1.58 -0.39
N PRO A 121 25.88 2.14 -0.29
CA PRO A 121 26.96 1.86 -1.26
C PRO A 121 27.25 0.37 -1.46
N GLU A 122 27.07 -0.44 -0.42
CA GLU A 122 27.22 -1.90 -0.45
C GLU A 122 26.01 -2.65 -1.05
N GLY A 123 24.98 -1.93 -1.50
CA GLY A 123 23.74 -2.48 -2.05
C GLY A 123 22.68 -2.85 -1.02
N SER A 124 22.96 -2.68 0.28
CA SER A 124 22.01 -3.01 1.33
C SER A 124 20.79 -2.06 1.34
N MET A 125 19.64 -2.61 1.69
CA MET A 125 18.42 -1.83 1.85
C MET A 125 18.52 -0.93 3.09
N THR A 126 18.13 0.33 2.91
CA THR A 126 18.06 1.31 4.01
C THR A 126 16.67 1.93 4.07
N LYS A 127 16.47 2.88 5.00
CA LYS A 127 15.21 3.65 5.12
C LYS A 127 14.79 4.35 3.82
N SER A 128 15.71 4.55 2.88
CA SER A 128 15.40 5.08 1.55
C SER A 128 14.41 4.21 0.75
N CYS A 129 14.23 2.92 1.09
CA CYS A 129 13.26 2.05 0.44
C CYS A 129 11.80 2.46 0.67
N LEU A 130 11.54 3.25 1.71
CA LEU A 130 10.25 3.86 2.01
C LEU A 130 9.89 4.99 1.02
N SER A 131 10.86 5.47 0.23
CA SER A 131 10.62 6.52 -0.76
C SER A 131 9.79 6.01 -1.95
N GLN A 132 8.95 6.90 -2.50
CA GLN A 132 8.20 6.63 -3.73
C GLN A 132 9.11 6.40 -4.96
N TRP A 133 10.35 6.86 -4.88
CA TRP A 133 11.36 6.72 -5.95
C TRP A 133 12.26 5.50 -5.80
N TRP A 134 12.09 4.69 -4.74
CA TRP A 134 12.82 3.43 -4.65
C TRP A 134 12.35 2.49 -5.76
N MET A 135 13.30 2.07 -6.59
CA MET A 135 13.08 1.20 -7.74
C MET A 135 12.89 -0.23 -7.28
N GLU A 136 11.65 -0.69 -7.38
CA GLU A 136 11.24 -2.07 -7.14
C GLU A 136 9.93 -2.23 -7.89
N ASP A 137 9.84 -3.22 -8.77
CA ASP A 137 8.65 -3.39 -9.57
C ASP A 137 7.51 -4.02 -8.76
N PHE A 138 6.29 -3.69 -9.18
CA PHE A 138 5.09 -4.29 -8.66
C PHE A 138 3.98 -4.17 -9.70
N TRP A 139 2.99 -5.05 -9.59
CA TRP A 139 1.86 -5.10 -10.49
C TRP A 139 0.61 -4.51 -9.83
N SER A 140 -0.21 -3.80 -10.61
CA SER A 140 -1.56 -3.42 -10.17
C SER A 140 -2.49 -3.31 -11.38
N ILE A 141 -3.69 -3.84 -11.22
CA ILE A 141 -4.79 -3.93 -12.19
C ILE A 141 -4.42 -4.65 -13.50
N ALA A 142 -3.58 -4.05 -14.31
CA ALA A 142 -3.18 -4.56 -15.63
C ALA A 142 -1.77 -4.14 -16.03
N ASP A 143 -1.10 -3.32 -15.23
CA ASP A 143 0.19 -2.71 -15.57
C ASP A 143 1.24 -3.01 -14.51
N THR A 144 2.49 -3.15 -14.96
CA THR A 144 3.67 -3.22 -14.09
C THR A 144 4.25 -1.81 -13.93
N TYR A 145 4.60 -1.45 -12.71
CA TYR A 145 5.19 -0.16 -12.36
C TYR A 145 6.59 -0.39 -11.80
N LEU A 146 7.57 0.41 -12.25
CA LEU A 146 8.96 0.31 -11.82
C LEU A 146 9.22 0.94 -10.44
N CYS A 147 8.35 1.88 -10.05
CA CYS A 147 8.37 2.52 -8.75
C CYS A 147 7.01 3.18 -8.46
N MET A 148 6.85 3.63 -7.23
CA MET A 148 5.61 4.23 -6.76
C MET A 148 5.32 5.60 -7.37
N GLU A 149 6.33 6.41 -7.73
CA GLU A 149 6.04 7.69 -8.40
C GLU A 149 5.48 7.47 -9.81
N GLN A 150 5.97 6.45 -10.54
CA GLN A 150 5.38 6.09 -11.84
C GLN A 150 3.90 5.73 -11.69
N TYR A 151 3.58 4.90 -10.69
CA TYR A 151 2.20 4.56 -10.35
C TYR A 151 1.36 5.80 -10.01
N MET A 152 1.86 6.66 -9.12
CA MET A 152 1.13 7.87 -8.71
C MET A 152 0.85 8.80 -9.91
N MET A 153 1.81 8.99 -10.81
CA MET A 153 1.63 9.84 -11.99
C MET A 153 0.69 9.20 -13.03
N ALA A 154 0.77 7.88 -13.24
CA ALA A 154 -0.16 7.16 -14.10
C ALA A 154 -1.59 7.17 -13.55
N GLY A 155 -1.76 6.99 -12.23
CA GLY A 155 -3.04 7.11 -11.53
C GLY A 155 -3.61 8.53 -11.61
N LYS A 156 -2.75 9.56 -11.52
CA LYS A 156 -3.14 10.95 -11.77
C LYS A 156 -3.66 11.15 -13.19
N ALA A 157 -2.97 10.62 -14.20
CA ALA A 157 -3.41 10.72 -15.59
C ALA A 157 -4.75 9.99 -15.81
N ALA A 158 -4.91 8.80 -15.21
CA ALA A 158 -6.15 8.03 -15.26
C ALA A 158 -7.34 8.77 -14.60
N LEU A 159 -7.12 9.40 -13.44
CA LEU A 159 -8.13 10.18 -12.73
C LEU A 159 -8.72 11.31 -13.57
N PHE A 160 -7.91 11.92 -14.43
CA PHE A 160 -8.34 13.00 -15.33
C PHE A 160 -8.57 12.52 -16.77
N SER A 161 -8.74 11.21 -16.96
CA SER A 161 -9.02 10.55 -18.25
C SER A 161 -7.99 10.84 -19.35
N ASP A 162 -6.75 11.21 -19.00
CA ASP A 162 -5.66 11.51 -19.93
C ASP A 162 -4.88 10.23 -20.27
N GLN A 163 -5.47 9.39 -21.11
CA GLN A 163 -4.90 8.10 -21.50
C GLN A 163 -3.61 8.23 -22.33
N GLU A 164 -3.42 9.35 -23.03
CA GLU A 164 -2.20 9.59 -23.79
C GLU A 164 -1.00 9.82 -22.86
N ILE A 165 -1.14 10.75 -21.89
CA ILE A 165 -0.10 10.97 -20.88
C ILE A 165 0.11 9.72 -20.01
N ARG A 166 -0.95 8.98 -19.69
CA ARG A 166 -0.82 7.71 -18.96
C ARG A 166 0.08 6.72 -19.70
N LYS A 167 -0.13 6.52 -21.00
CA LYS A 167 0.69 5.63 -21.83
C LYS A 167 2.16 6.09 -21.89
N GLU A 168 2.39 7.39 -22.03
CA GLU A 168 3.76 7.94 -22.00
C GLU A 168 4.46 7.71 -20.65
N ILE A 169 3.74 7.84 -19.54
CA ILE A 169 4.29 7.58 -18.19
C ILE A 169 4.65 6.12 -18.02
N LEU A 170 3.79 5.19 -18.45
CA LEU A 170 4.04 3.75 -18.35
C LEU A 170 5.21 3.30 -19.21
N ALA A 171 5.41 3.91 -20.38
CA ALA A 171 6.54 3.64 -21.26
C ALA A 171 7.87 4.28 -20.80
N CYS A 172 7.85 5.13 -19.77
CA CYS A 172 8.99 5.91 -19.33
C CYS A 172 9.63 5.34 -18.06
N SER A 173 10.94 5.16 -18.05
CA SER A 173 11.73 4.76 -16.88
C SER A 173 12.55 5.88 -16.25
N ASP A 174 12.68 7.04 -16.90
CA ASP A 174 13.44 8.19 -16.37
C ASP A 174 12.62 8.98 -15.32
N PRO A 175 13.10 9.11 -14.07
CA PRO A 175 12.38 9.82 -13.00
C PRO A 175 12.03 11.28 -13.33
N LYS A 176 12.94 12.01 -14.00
CA LYS A 176 12.71 13.42 -14.31
C LYS A 176 11.60 13.58 -15.35
N GLN A 177 11.58 12.69 -16.35
CA GLN A 177 10.58 12.66 -17.40
C GLN A 177 9.22 12.21 -16.87
N ILE A 178 9.13 11.16 -16.04
CA ILE A 178 7.87 10.74 -15.37
C ILE A 178 7.26 11.93 -14.63
N LYS A 179 8.06 12.64 -13.84
CA LYS A 179 7.59 13.81 -13.09
C LYS A 179 7.18 14.97 -14.00
N ALA A 180 7.85 15.15 -15.14
CA ALA A 180 7.50 16.17 -16.13
C ALA A 180 6.17 15.84 -16.83
N LEU A 181 5.94 14.57 -17.19
CA LEU A 181 4.68 14.09 -17.76
C LEU A 181 3.52 14.25 -16.78
N GLY A 182 3.73 13.93 -15.51
CA GLY A 182 2.72 14.16 -14.46
C GLY A 182 2.29 15.62 -14.27
N ARG A 183 3.12 16.59 -14.68
CA ARG A 183 2.76 18.02 -14.72
C ARG A 183 1.98 18.42 -15.97
N LYS A 184 2.00 17.59 -17.01
CA LYS A 184 1.32 17.82 -18.30
C LYS A 184 -0.06 17.15 -18.41
N VAL A 185 -0.49 16.42 -17.38
CA VAL A 185 -1.83 15.80 -17.32
C VAL A 185 -2.90 16.86 -17.58
N ARG A 186 -3.70 16.62 -18.62
CA ARG A 186 -4.80 17.49 -19.05
C ARG A 186 -5.98 17.37 -18.10
N GLY A 187 -6.82 18.39 -18.07
CA GLY A 187 -8.03 18.39 -17.23
C GLY A 187 -7.75 18.38 -15.72
N PHE A 188 -6.50 18.66 -15.30
CA PHE A 188 -6.12 18.64 -13.89
C PHE A 188 -6.93 19.64 -13.07
N ASP A 189 -7.67 19.11 -12.09
CA ASP A 189 -8.33 19.88 -11.05
C ASP A 189 -7.71 19.57 -9.69
N GLN A 190 -7.26 20.62 -8.98
CA GLN A 190 -6.56 20.46 -7.70
C GLN A 190 -7.47 19.88 -6.60
N LYS A 191 -8.77 20.20 -6.58
CA LYS A 191 -9.69 19.72 -5.54
C LYS A 191 -10.00 18.23 -5.75
N VAL A 192 -10.19 17.82 -7.00
CA VAL A 192 -10.32 16.41 -7.36
C VAL A 192 -9.04 15.67 -7.00
N TRP A 193 -7.86 16.19 -7.37
CA TRP A 193 -6.59 15.57 -6.98
C TRP A 193 -6.43 15.46 -5.46
N ASP A 194 -6.78 16.49 -4.70
CA ASP A 194 -6.67 16.48 -3.24
C ASP A 194 -7.57 15.43 -2.58
N ARG A 195 -8.73 15.13 -3.18
CA ARG A 195 -9.62 14.04 -2.74
C ARG A 195 -9.05 12.64 -2.99
N PHE A 196 -8.33 12.44 -4.10
CA PHE A 196 -7.92 11.11 -4.56
C PHE A 196 -6.46 10.76 -4.29
N LYS A 197 -5.55 11.74 -4.25
CA LYS A 197 -4.10 11.50 -4.21
C LYS A 197 -3.67 10.57 -3.10
N TYR A 198 -4.30 10.71 -1.92
CA TYR A 198 -3.97 9.90 -0.75
C TYR A 198 -4.35 8.43 -0.97
N ALA A 199 -5.58 8.16 -1.41
CA ALA A 199 -6.05 6.82 -1.73
C ALA A 199 -5.21 6.16 -2.84
N ILE A 200 -4.84 6.93 -3.88
CA ILE A 200 -3.95 6.43 -4.95
C ILE A 200 -2.61 5.97 -4.35
N VAL A 201 -1.93 6.83 -3.59
CA VAL A 201 -0.63 6.48 -3.00
C VAL A 201 -0.74 5.35 -1.97
N LEU A 202 -1.84 5.30 -1.20
CA LEU A 202 -2.08 4.24 -0.23
C LEU A 202 -2.21 2.88 -0.89
N ASN A 203 -3.08 2.76 -1.91
CA ASN A 203 -3.29 1.50 -2.63
C ASN A 203 -2.05 1.07 -3.42
N GLY A 204 -1.33 2.00 -4.05
CA GLY A 204 -0.08 1.66 -4.72
C GLY A 204 1.00 1.15 -3.76
N ASN A 205 1.16 1.79 -2.59
CA ASN A 205 2.11 1.30 -1.58
C ASN A 205 1.68 -0.06 -1.03
N TRP A 206 0.38 -0.33 -0.90
CA TRP A 206 -0.11 -1.66 -0.58
C TRP A 206 0.34 -2.70 -1.62
N CYS A 207 0.14 -2.44 -2.92
CA CYS A 207 0.61 -3.33 -3.98
C CYS A 207 2.13 -3.55 -3.88
N LYS A 208 2.92 -2.46 -3.82
CA LYS A 208 4.38 -2.53 -3.72
C LYS A 208 4.87 -3.34 -2.52
N PHE A 209 4.42 -3.01 -1.31
CA PHE A 209 4.91 -3.61 -0.08
C PHE A 209 4.28 -4.97 0.22
N SER A 210 3.11 -5.30 -0.32
CA SER A 210 2.57 -6.65 -0.20
C SER A 210 3.35 -7.63 -1.09
N GLN A 211 3.60 -7.27 -2.34
CA GLN A 211 4.24 -8.14 -3.34
C GLN A 211 5.74 -8.34 -3.08
N ASN A 212 6.44 -7.30 -2.61
CA ASN A 212 7.88 -7.36 -2.38
C ASN A 212 8.21 -7.74 -0.94
N ARG A 213 8.68 -8.98 -0.73
CA ARG A 213 8.93 -9.54 0.61
C ARG A 213 9.94 -8.74 1.43
N ASP A 214 11.08 -8.40 0.87
CA ASP A 214 12.12 -7.67 1.62
C ASP A 214 11.63 -6.28 2.03
N LEU A 215 10.92 -5.58 1.13
CA LEU A 215 10.30 -4.30 1.44
C LEU A 215 9.24 -4.44 2.54
N ARG A 216 8.41 -5.49 2.49
CA ARG A 216 7.42 -5.83 3.52
C ARG A 216 8.07 -5.98 4.88
N GLU A 217 9.11 -6.82 4.95
CA GLU A 217 9.84 -7.11 6.17
C GLU A 217 10.49 -5.84 6.73
N PHE A 218 11.07 -4.99 5.87
CA PHE A 218 11.60 -3.70 6.28
C PHE A 218 10.51 -2.80 6.88
N LEU A 219 9.37 -2.64 6.19
CA LEU A 219 8.26 -1.81 6.66
C LEU A 219 7.72 -2.31 8.01
N LEU A 220 7.55 -3.62 8.17
CA LEU A 220 7.13 -4.23 9.44
C LEU A 220 8.17 -4.03 10.55
N SER A 221 9.47 -4.12 10.23
CA SER A 221 10.57 -3.93 11.19
C SER A 221 10.60 -2.53 11.82
N THR A 222 9.95 -1.54 11.21
CA THR A 222 9.81 -0.19 11.79
C THR A 222 8.95 -0.15 13.05
N GLY A 223 8.29 -1.27 13.39
CA GLY A 223 7.52 -1.43 14.62
C GLY A 223 6.39 -0.40 14.70
N ASP A 224 6.30 0.33 15.80
CA ASP A 224 5.30 1.38 16.01
C ASP A 224 5.86 2.79 15.79
N SER A 225 7.03 2.90 15.15
CA SER A 225 7.64 4.19 14.82
C SER A 225 6.73 4.98 13.88
N VAL A 226 6.71 6.30 14.04
CA VAL A 226 6.11 7.21 13.05
C VAL A 226 7.08 7.33 11.87
N LEU A 227 6.61 6.99 10.69
CA LEU A 227 7.39 7.12 9.46
C LEU A 227 7.30 8.56 8.97
N VAL A 228 8.43 9.17 8.64
CA VAL A 228 8.48 10.60 8.31
C VAL A 228 9.33 10.83 7.06
N GLU A 229 8.68 11.29 5.99
CA GLU A 229 9.37 11.72 4.76
C GLU A 229 10.01 13.10 5.02
N ALA A 230 11.28 13.06 5.39
CA ALA A 230 12.09 14.21 5.78
C ALA A 230 12.79 14.87 4.57
N SER A 231 12.02 15.07 3.50
CA SER A 231 12.44 15.83 2.33
C SER A 231 12.35 17.33 2.60
N PRO A 232 13.43 18.11 2.42
CA PRO A 232 13.41 19.56 2.60
C PRO A 232 12.67 20.29 1.46
N TYR A 233 12.41 19.61 0.35
CA TYR A 233 11.82 20.20 -0.87
C TYR A 233 10.35 19.82 -1.08
N ASP A 234 9.86 18.79 -0.38
CA ASP A 234 8.51 18.27 -0.59
C ASP A 234 7.45 19.11 0.13
N ASN A 235 6.47 19.61 -0.64
CA ASN A 235 5.38 20.43 -0.15
C ASN A 235 4.06 19.68 0.09
N ILE A 236 3.99 18.39 -0.24
CA ILE A 236 2.76 17.61 -0.23
C ILE A 236 2.94 16.36 0.65
N TRP A 237 3.95 15.55 0.36
CA TRP A 237 4.11 14.22 0.93
C TRP A 237 5.03 14.18 2.15
N GLY A 238 5.99 15.11 2.24
CA GLY A 238 6.94 15.21 3.35
C GLY A 238 6.64 16.29 4.37
N ILE A 239 7.61 16.55 5.25
CA ILE A 239 7.53 17.58 6.32
C ILE A 239 8.20 18.92 5.97
N ARG A 240 8.91 18.98 4.82
CA ARG A 240 9.71 20.13 4.37
C ARG A 240 10.80 20.54 5.37
N LEU A 241 11.43 19.53 5.97
CA LEU A 241 12.58 19.63 6.86
C LEU A 241 13.51 18.46 6.54
N ALA A 242 14.82 18.69 6.58
CA ALA A 242 15.80 17.62 6.42
C ALA A 242 15.82 16.70 7.65
N ALA A 243 16.16 15.43 7.47
CA ALA A 243 16.25 14.45 8.56
C ALA A 243 17.25 14.85 9.67
N SER A 244 18.28 15.63 9.34
CA SER A 244 19.26 16.16 10.29
C SER A 244 18.79 17.37 11.09
N SER A 245 17.64 17.97 10.73
CA SER A 245 17.10 19.10 11.46
C SER A 245 16.53 18.66 12.81
N PRO A 246 16.91 19.29 13.93
CA PRO A 246 16.27 19.03 15.23
C PRO A 246 14.76 19.25 15.20
N GLU A 247 14.27 20.15 14.34
CA GLU A 247 12.83 20.41 14.16
C GLU A 247 12.08 19.23 13.55
N ALA A 248 12.76 18.32 12.84
CA ALA A 248 12.13 17.13 12.28
C ALA A 248 11.61 16.18 13.38
N GLN A 249 12.18 16.25 14.58
CA GLN A 249 11.76 15.48 15.75
C GLN A 249 10.57 16.10 16.49
N ASP A 250 10.04 17.24 16.03
CA ASP A 250 8.93 17.94 16.66
C ASP A 250 7.77 18.15 15.66
N PRO A 251 6.67 17.39 15.78
CA PRO A 251 5.53 17.51 14.86
C PRO A 251 4.83 18.87 14.91
N MET A 252 5.06 19.67 15.96
CA MET A 252 4.59 21.05 16.04
C MET A 252 5.35 21.97 15.07
N LYS A 253 6.62 21.66 14.77
CA LYS A 253 7.48 22.47 13.90
C LYS A 253 7.45 22.07 12.43
N TRP A 254 6.83 20.94 12.10
CA TRP A 254 6.68 20.49 10.71
C TRP A 254 5.94 21.55 9.87
N ARG A 255 6.38 21.74 8.62
CA ARG A 255 5.81 22.77 7.74
C ARG A 255 4.72 22.22 6.82
N ARG A 256 4.59 20.89 6.76
CA ARG A 256 3.72 20.11 5.86
C ARG A 256 3.18 18.87 6.58
N GLN A 257 2.37 18.09 5.87
CA GLN A 257 1.46 17.09 6.46
C GLN A 257 2.04 15.67 6.58
N ASN A 258 3.22 15.37 6.02
CA ASN A 258 3.80 14.02 6.07
C ASN A 258 2.87 12.90 5.53
N LEU A 259 2.13 13.18 4.45
CA LEU A 259 1.13 12.25 3.93
C LEU A 259 1.72 10.87 3.56
N LEU A 260 2.96 10.83 3.06
CA LEU A 260 3.58 9.56 2.65
C LEU A 260 3.88 8.67 3.86
N GLY A 261 4.48 9.26 4.90
CA GLY A 261 4.77 8.54 6.13
C GLY A 261 3.51 7.92 6.75
N PHE A 262 2.41 8.68 6.75
CA PHE A 262 1.13 8.19 7.23
C PHE A 262 0.51 7.09 6.35
N ALA A 263 0.58 7.21 5.02
CA ALA A 263 0.13 6.14 4.12
C ALA A 263 0.92 4.83 4.35
N LEU A 264 2.25 4.91 4.50
CA LEU A 264 3.09 3.74 4.80
C LEU A 264 2.76 3.12 6.16
N MET A 265 2.40 3.92 7.17
CA MET A 265 1.96 3.40 8.47
C MET A 265 0.64 2.64 8.35
N GLU A 266 -0.31 3.11 7.53
CA GLU A 266 -1.56 2.39 7.29
C GLU A 266 -1.32 1.06 6.55
N VAL A 267 -0.47 1.07 5.52
CA VAL A 267 -0.04 -0.15 4.83
C VAL A 267 0.64 -1.11 5.81
N ARG A 268 1.51 -0.61 6.68
CA ARG A 268 2.20 -1.42 7.71
C ARG A 268 1.21 -2.08 8.67
N ASP A 269 0.24 -1.32 9.17
CA ASP A 269 -0.78 -1.85 10.09
C ASP A 269 -1.57 -2.97 9.43
N GLU A 270 -1.92 -2.78 8.17
CA GLU A 270 -2.71 -3.73 7.41
C GLU A 270 -1.91 -5.00 7.07
N LEU A 271 -0.67 -4.85 6.61
CA LEU A 271 0.24 -5.96 6.39
C LEU A 271 0.42 -6.76 7.68
N ARG A 272 0.70 -6.09 8.80
CA ARG A 272 0.84 -6.74 10.11
C ARG A 272 -0.39 -7.56 10.47
N ARG A 273 -1.59 -7.02 10.21
CA ARG A 273 -2.85 -7.69 10.50
C ARG A 273 -3.06 -8.94 9.65
N VAL A 274 -2.85 -8.86 8.34
CA VAL A 274 -3.16 -9.98 7.43
C VAL A 274 -2.05 -11.01 7.34
N THR A 275 -0.79 -10.67 7.64
CA THR A 275 0.34 -11.60 7.60
C THR A 275 0.68 -12.18 8.97
N GLN A 276 -0.05 -11.83 10.04
CA GLN A 276 0.23 -12.25 11.40
C GLN A 276 0.39 -13.77 11.55
N ASN A 277 -0.39 -14.54 10.79
CA ASN A 277 -0.46 -16.00 10.87
C ASN A 277 0.08 -16.69 9.61
N GLU A 278 0.81 -15.98 8.74
CA GLU A 278 1.26 -16.53 7.44
C GLU A 278 2.23 -17.72 7.58
N MET A 279 2.91 -17.84 8.72
CA MET A 279 3.79 -18.96 9.05
C MET A 279 3.03 -20.26 9.40
N LEU A 280 1.72 -20.19 9.62
CA LEU A 280 0.89 -21.38 9.85
C LEU A 280 0.51 -22.09 8.55
N CYS A 281 0.70 -21.43 7.40
CA CYS A 281 0.31 -21.96 6.10
C CYS A 281 1.30 -23.00 5.57
N ASP A 282 0.76 -24.03 4.89
CA ASP A 282 1.54 -24.96 4.07
C ASP A 282 1.82 -24.33 2.71
N TRP A 283 2.95 -23.63 2.61
CA TRP A 283 3.37 -22.94 1.38
C TRP A 283 3.75 -23.90 0.24
N ASN A 284 3.84 -25.21 0.46
CA ASN A 284 3.99 -26.18 -0.63
C ASN A 284 2.70 -26.35 -1.46
N ALA A 285 1.59 -25.80 -0.97
CA ALA A 285 0.30 -25.84 -1.66
C ALA A 285 0.07 -24.64 -2.61
N VAL A 286 1.00 -23.67 -2.66
CA VAL A 286 0.94 -22.50 -3.55
C VAL A 286 1.68 -22.79 -4.83
#